data_AF-A0A392RPF6-F1
#
_entry.id   AF-A0A392RPF6-F1
#
_cell.length_a   1.000
_cell.length_b   1.000
_cell.length_c   1.000
_cell.angle_alpha   90.00
_cell.angle_beta   90.00
_cell.angle_gamma   90.00
#
_symmetry.space_group_name_H-M   'P 1'
#
loop_
_entity.id
_entity.type
_entity.pdbx_description
1 polymer ?
#
loop_
_entity_poly.entity_id
_entity_poly.type
_entity_poly.pdbx_seq_one_letter_code
_entity_poly.pdbx_strand_id
1 'polypeptide(L)'
;PFLARVAESWSYYSALYDSVEPVLGKDNSDRVKIEEGLSRKLCNSVACEGRDRVERCEVFGKWRARMSMAGFMLKPMSQNVVESIKLRLAASSNNRVNTGLSVKEVNGGICFGWMGRTLTVASAWR
;
A
#
# COMPACT_ATOMS: atom_id res chain seq x y z
N PRO A 1 -6.40 -16.51 12.60
CA PRO A 1 -7.84 -16.79 12.80
C PRO A 1 -8.69 -16.01 11.79
N PHE A 2 -9.75 -16.62 11.23
CA PHE A 2 -10.56 -16.05 10.12
C PHE A 2 -11.06 -14.63 10.40
N LEU A 3 -11.72 -14.39 11.54
CA LEU A 3 -12.30 -13.08 11.88
C LEU A 3 -11.29 -11.94 11.88
N ALA A 4 -10.09 -12.17 12.41
CA ALA A 4 -9.03 -11.16 12.41
C ALA A 4 -8.60 -10.80 10.98
N ARG A 5 -8.52 -11.79 10.07
CA ARG A 5 -8.17 -11.55 8.67
C ARG A 5 -9.27 -10.78 7.95
N VAL A 6 -10.54 -11.06 8.22
CA VAL A 6 -11.67 -10.31 7.66
C VAL A 6 -11.58 -8.84 8.07
N ALA A 7 -11.42 -8.57 9.38
CA ALA A 7 -11.33 -7.21 9.89
C ALA A 7 -10.12 -6.45 9.31
N GLU A 8 -8.95 -7.08 9.29
CA GLU A 8 -7.73 -6.47 8.75
C GLU A 8 -7.84 -6.23 7.23
N SER A 9 -8.33 -7.22 6.47
CA SER A 9 -8.50 -7.10 5.01
C SER A 9 -9.54 -6.03 4.68
N TRP A 10 -10.70 -6.04 5.32
CA TRP A 10 -11.73 -5.02 5.13
C TRP A 10 -11.14 -3.62 5.36
N SER A 11 -10.51 -3.41 6.50
CA SER A 11 -9.92 -2.12 6.86
C SER A 11 -8.81 -1.67 5.89
N TYR A 12 -8.04 -2.61 5.33
CA TYR A 12 -7.01 -2.32 4.33
C TYR A 12 -7.58 -2.01 2.95
N TYR A 13 -8.44 -2.87 2.43
CA TYR A 13 -8.99 -2.72 1.09
C TYR A 13 -9.97 -1.54 1.00
N SER A 14 -10.78 -1.25 2.02
CA SER A 14 -11.60 -0.03 2.05
C SER A 14 -10.75 1.22 1.86
N ALA A 15 -9.61 1.32 2.56
CA ALA A 15 -8.71 2.46 2.38
C ALA A 15 -8.07 2.52 0.98
N LEU A 16 -7.87 1.38 0.31
CA LEU A 16 -7.44 1.35 -1.09
C LEU A 16 -8.55 1.85 -2.03
N TYR A 17 -9.79 1.37 -1.88
CA TYR A 17 -10.92 1.84 -2.67
C TYR A 17 -11.14 3.34 -2.50
N ASP A 18 -11.17 3.83 -1.26
CA ASP A 18 -11.32 5.25 -0.94
C ASP A 18 -10.20 6.09 -1.56
N SER A 19 -8.99 5.53 -1.70
CA SER A 19 -7.85 6.23 -2.32
C SER A 19 -7.94 6.34 -3.84
N VAL A 20 -8.68 5.43 -4.50
CA VAL A 20 -8.81 5.40 -5.96
C VAL A 20 -9.86 6.41 -6.44
N GLU A 21 -10.96 6.56 -5.70
CA GLU A 21 -12.10 7.39 -6.12
C GLU A 21 -11.73 8.88 -6.39
N PRO A 22 -10.92 9.56 -5.57
CA PRO A 22 -10.53 10.94 -5.84
C PRO A 22 -9.50 11.10 -6.95
N VAL A 23 -8.80 10.01 -7.31
CA VAL A 23 -7.74 10.00 -8.33
C VAL A 23 -8.31 9.67 -9.71
N LEU A 24 -9.27 8.74 -9.77
CA LEU A 24 -9.91 8.30 -10.99
C LEU A 24 -11.41 8.63 -10.91
N GLY A 25 -11.87 9.55 -11.77
CA GLY A 25 -13.28 9.92 -11.86
C GLY A 25 -14.20 8.71 -12.05
N LYS A 26 -15.47 8.84 -11.65
CA LYS A 26 -16.44 7.73 -11.59
C LYS A 26 -16.63 6.97 -12.91
N ASP A 27 -16.53 7.66 -14.05
CA ASP A 27 -16.73 7.06 -15.38
C ASP A 27 -15.43 6.57 -16.04
N ASN A 28 -14.32 6.47 -15.29
CA ASN A 28 -13.04 6.04 -15.84
C ASN A 28 -12.99 4.49 -15.94
N SER A 29 -12.88 3.96 -17.16
CA SER A 29 -12.77 2.51 -17.38
C SER A 29 -11.56 1.85 -16.70
N ASP A 30 -10.48 2.61 -16.44
CA ASP A 30 -9.32 2.11 -15.71
C ASP A 30 -9.61 1.92 -14.23
N ARG A 31 -10.54 2.72 -13.66
CA ARG A 31 -11.02 2.55 -12.29
C ARG A 31 -11.66 1.18 -12.11
N VAL A 32 -12.55 0.80 -13.02
CA VAL A 32 -13.23 -0.51 -12.99
C VAL A 32 -12.22 -1.65 -12.96
N LYS A 33 -11.20 -1.61 -13.83
CA LYS A 33 -10.15 -2.64 -13.88
C LYS A 33 -9.34 -2.71 -12.58
N ILE A 34 -9.04 -1.57 -11.99
CA ILE A 34 -8.32 -1.49 -10.70
C ILE A 34 -9.18 -2.08 -9.58
N GLU A 35 -10.44 -1.66 -9.49
CA GLU A 35 -11.39 -2.12 -8.48
C GLU A 35 -11.68 -3.63 -8.60
N GLU A 36 -11.81 -4.17 -9.81
CA GLU A 36 -11.91 -5.62 -10.04
C GLU A 36 -10.66 -6.38 -9.59
N GLY A 37 -9.48 -5.80 -9.80
CA GLY A 37 -8.22 -6.32 -9.30
C GLY A 37 -8.19 -6.35 -7.77
N LEU A 38 -8.55 -5.25 -7.11
CA LEU A 38 -8.62 -5.15 -5.66
C LEU A 38 -9.64 -6.12 -5.07
N SER A 39 -10.81 -6.27 -5.70
CA SER A 39 -11.87 -7.22 -5.32
C SER A 39 -11.34 -8.64 -5.30
N ARG A 40 -10.68 -9.09 -6.38
CA ARG A 40 -10.09 -10.44 -6.43
C ARG A 40 -9.10 -10.68 -5.31
N LYS A 41 -8.25 -9.69 -5.00
CA LYS A 41 -7.27 -9.84 -3.93
C LYS A 41 -7.90 -9.90 -2.54
N LEU A 42 -8.90 -9.04 -2.28
CA LEU A 42 -9.69 -9.09 -1.05
C LEU A 42 -10.37 -10.45 -0.88
N CYS A 43 -11.04 -10.94 -1.93
CA CYS A 43 -11.69 -12.25 -1.93
C CYS A 43 -10.69 -13.37 -1.62
N ASN A 44 -9.52 -13.39 -2.26
CA ASN A 44 -8.52 -14.41 -1.99
C ASN A 44 -8.00 -14.36 -0.55
N SER A 45 -7.73 -13.16 0.00
CA SER A 45 -7.26 -12.98 1.38
C SER A 45 -8.24 -13.53 2.44
N VAL A 46 -9.54 -13.40 2.18
CA VAL A 46 -10.59 -13.77 3.12
C VAL A 46 -11.09 -15.21 2.92
N ALA A 47 -11.47 -15.56 1.69
CA ALA A 47 -12.23 -16.77 1.38
C ALA A 47 -11.35 -18.00 1.12
N CYS A 48 -10.11 -17.81 0.65
CA CYS A 48 -9.21 -18.92 0.39
C CYS A 48 -8.44 -19.32 1.66
N GLU A 49 -8.07 -20.59 1.74
CA GLU A 49 -7.27 -21.15 2.83
C GLU A 49 -6.13 -22.00 2.28
N GLY A 50 -5.24 -22.47 3.16
CA GLY A 50 -4.16 -23.39 2.78
C GLY A 50 -3.30 -22.82 1.65
N ARG A 51 -3.07 -23.63 0.60
CA ARG A 51 -2.27 -23.25 -0.57
C ARG A 51 -2.98 -22.27 -1.51
N ASP A 52 -4.31 -22.30 -1.54
CA ASP A 52 -5.13 -21.50 -2.45
C ASP A 52 -5.18 -20.02 -2.03
N ARG A 53 -4.87 -19.72 -0.76
CA ARG A 53 -4.69 -18.33 -0.31
C ARG A 53 -3.33 -17.80 -0.76
N VAL A 54 -3.28 -17.10 -1.87
CA VAL A 54 -2.05 -16.50 -2.41
C VAL A 54 -1.80 -15.09 -1.87
N GLU A 55 -2.85 -14.33 -1.60
CA GLU A 55 -2.77 -12.98 -1.04
C GLU A 55 -2.49 -13.05 0.47
N ARG A 56 -1.21 -12.92 0.82
CA ARG A 56 -0.71 -12.93 2.21
C ARG A 56 0.09 -11.66 2.48
N CYS A 57 -0.61 -10.52 2.45
CA CYS A 57 0.00 -9.24 2.80
C CYS A 57 0.50 -9.27 4.25
N GLU A 58 1.70 -8.75 4.46
CA GLU A 58 2.33 -8.69 5.77
C GLU A 58 2.90 -7.31 6.03
N VAL A 59 2.85 -6.88 7.30
CA VAL A 59 3.41 -5.60 7.73
C VAL A 59 4.90 -5.52 7.43
N PHE A 60 5.38 -4.31 7.12
CA PHE A 60 6.76 -4.08 6.70
C PHE A 60 7.81 -4.62 7.70
N GLY A 61 7.51 -4.61 9.00
CA GLY A 61 8.40 -5.19 10.02
C GLY A 61 8.74 -6.66 9.78
N LYS A 62 7.78 -7.47 9.28
CA LYS A 62 8.02 -8.88 8.95
C LYS A 62 8.92 -9.04 7.73
N TRP A 63 8.72 -8.20 6.71
CA TRP A 63 9.60 -8.15 5.55
C TRP A 63 11.01 -7.76 5.95
N ARG A 64 11.16 -6.76 6.83
CA ARG A 64 12.48 -6.38 7.33
C ARG A 64 13.19 -7.55 8.03
N ALA A 65 12.48 -8.25 8.92
CA ALA A 65 13.03 -9.43 9.59
C ALA A 65 13.49 -10.51 8.58
N ARG A 66 12.65 -10.82 7.59
CA ARG A 66 12.99 -11.83 6.56
C ARG A 66 14.18 -11.44 5.70
N MET A 67 14.23 -10.19 5.24
CA MET A 67 15.36 -9.70 4.45
C MET A 67 16.66 -9.74 5.25
N SER A 68 16.63 -9.31 6.52
CA SER A 68 17.79 -9.37 7.40
C SER A 68 18.25 -10.80 7.72
N MET A 69 17.32 -11.73 7.94
CA MET A 69 17.67 -13.15 8.13
C MET A 69 18.30 -13.77 6.88
N ALA A 70 17.97 -13.25 5.69
CA ALA A 70 18.59 -13.64 4.43
C ALA A 70 19.93 -12.92 4.16
N GLY A 71 20.45 -12.13 5.11
CA GLY A 71 21.72 -11.44 5.01
C GLY A 71 21.66 -10.05 4.37
N PHE A 72 20.47 -9.58 3.97
CA PHE A 72 20.32 -8.25 3.37
C PHE A 72 20.32 -7.14 4.42
N MET A 73 20.99 -6.05 4.10
CA MET A 73 21.00 -4.82 4.88
C MET A 73 20.07 -3.78 4.29
N LEU A 74 19.16 -3.25 5.11
CA LEU A 74 18.28 -2.15 4.71
C LEU A 74 19.11 -0.92 4.33
N LYS A 75 18.75 -0.29 3.21
CA LYS A 75 19.31 0.98 2.75
C LYS A 75 18.24 2.05 2.69
N PRO A 76 18.33 3.08 3.56
CA PRO A 76 17.47 4.25 3.46
C PRO A 76 17.63 4.90 2.08
N MET A 77 16.52 5.36 1.50
CA MET A 77 16.58 6.15 0.27
C MET A 77 17.14 7.53 0.56
N SER A 78 17.78 8.17 -0.43
CA SER A 78 18.27 9.53 -0.26
C SER A 78 17.11 10.52 -0.12
N GLN A 79 17.33 11.61 0.63
CA GLN A 79 16.32 12.66 0.83
C GLN A 79 15.80 13.21 -0.50
N ASN A 80 16.69 13.40 -1.48
CA ASN A 80 16.33 13.86 -2.83
C ASN A 80 15.29 12.94 -3.51
N VAL A 81 15.39 11.62 -3.32
CA VAL A 81 14.41 10.67 -3.87
C VAL A 81 13.08 10.81 -3.16
N VAL A 82 13.09 10.92 -1.83
CA VAL A 82 11.87 11.10 -1.03
C VAL A 82 11.16 12.40 -1.40
N GLU A 83 11.89 13.49 -1.57
CA GLU A 83 11.38 14.79 -1.98
C GLU A 83 10.81 14.74 -3.41
N SER A 84 11.50 14.10 -4.34
CA SER A 84 11.01 13.91 -5.71
C SER A 84 9.68 13.15 -5.74
N ILE A 85 9.54 12.11 -4.92
CA ILE A 85 8.29 11.36 -4.80
C ILE A 85 7.17 12.25 -4.25
N LYS A 86 7.43 13.01 -3.18
CA LYS A 86 6.45 13.94 -2.61
C LYS A 86 5.98 14.97 -3.64
N LEU A 87 6.89 15.56 -4.40
CA LEU A 87 6.58 16.55 -5.44
C LEU A 87 5.72 15.94 -6.55
N ARG A 88 6.04 14.74 -7.03
CA ARG A 88 5.24 14.06 -8.06
C ARG A 88 3.81 13.76 -7.59
N LEU A 89 3.64 13.38 -6.33
CA LEU A 89 2.32 13.12 -5.76
C LEU A 89 1.51 14.41 -5.58
N ALA A 90 2.15 15.50 -5.17
CA ALA A 90 1.51 16.83 -5.09
C ALA A 90 1.06 17.33 -6.48
N ALA A 91 1.88 17.12 -7.51
CA ALA A 91 1.52 17.46 -8.89
C ALA A 91 0.33 16.61 -9.40
N SER A 92 0.33 15.31 -9.09
CA SER A 92 -0.73 14.38 -9.53
C SER A 92 -2.07 14.66 -8.87
N SER A 93 -2.09 15.31 -7.71
CA SER A 93 -3.31 15.68 -6.99
C SER A 93 -3.86 17.06 -7.37
N ASN A 94 -3.36 17.69 -8.44
CA ASN A 94 -3.71 19.05 -8.85
C ASN A 94 -3.58 20.07 -7.70
N ASN A 95 -2.55 19.93 -6.84
CA ASN A 95 -2.34 20.76 -5.64
C ASN A 95 -3.53 20.78 -4.67
N ARG A 96 -4.40 19.75 -4.67
CA ARG A 96 -5.45 19.62 -3.66
C ARG A 96 -4.81 19.32 -2.31
N VAL A 97 -4.83 20.31 -1.43
CA VAL A 97 -4.16 20.32 -0.11
C VAL A 97 -4.68 19.21 0.83
N ASN A 98 -5.85 18.62 0.56
CA ASN A 98 -6.49 17.64 1.45
C ASN A 98 -6.96 16.37 0.72
N THR A 99 -6.10 15.72 -0.07
CA THR A 99 -6.48 14.44 -0.71
C THR A 99 -6.53 13.27 0.26
N GLY A 100 -5.88 13.34 1.43
CA GLY A 100 -5.73 12.19 2.33
C GLY A 100 -4.53 11.30 1.99
N LEU A 101 -3.91 11.48 0.82
CA LEU A 101 -2.67 10.82 0.44
C LEU A 101 -1.49 11.36 1.26
N SER A 102 -0.61 10.47 1.71
CA SER A 102 0.56 10.82 2.51
C SER A 102 1.78 10.00 2.13
N VAL A 103 2.96 10.63 2.24
CA VAL A 103 4.25 9.96 2.12
C VAL A 103 5.12 10.28 3.31
N LYS A 104 5.54 9.24 4.01
CA LYS A 104 6.36 9.34 5.23
C LYS A 104 7.50 8.35 5.15
N GLU A 105 8.67 8.76 5.63
CA GLU A 105 9.78 7.83 5.84
C GLU A 105 9.64 7.22 7.24
N VAL A 106 9.58 5.89 7.32
CA VAL A 106 9.43 5.17 8.58
C VAL A 106 10.31 3.92 8.54
N ASN A 107 11.17 3.75 9.54
CA ASN A 107 12.04 2.57 9.68
C ASN A 107 12.87 2.28 8.41
N GLY A 108 13.36 3.31 7.72
CA GLY A 108 14.17 3.22 6.50
C GLY A 108 13.42 2.81 5.22
N GLY A 109 12.08 2.74 5.28
CA GLY A 109 11.21 2.58 4.11
C GLY A 109 10.38 3.84 3.85
N ILE A 110 9.96 4.02 2.60
CA ILE A 110 9.01 5.06 2.20
C ILE A 110 7.60 4.48 2.25
N CYS A 111 6.80 4.95 3.21
CA CYS A 111 5.41 4.57 3.38
C CYS A 111 4.49 5.50 2.59
N PHE A 112 3.71 4.92 1.69
CA PHE A 112 2.59 5.56 1.00
C PHE A 112 1.31 5.23 1.76
N GLY A 113 0.52 6.24 2.11
CA GLY A 113 -0.66 6.06 2.93
C GLY A 113 -1.85 6.91 2.53
N TRP A 114 -3.02 6.50 3.01
CA TRP A 114 -4.31 7.16 2.82
C TRP A 114 -5.00 7.38 4.16
N MET A 115 -5.43 8.61 4.45
CA MET A 115 -6.10 9.01 5.70
C MET A 115 -5.39 8.48 6.96
N GLY A 116 -4.06 8.58 6.97
CA GLY A 116 -3.20 8.13 8.08
C GLY A 116 -2.87 6.63 8.08
N ARG A 117 -3.50 5.81 7.25
CA ARG A 117 -3.20 4.38 7.09
C ARG A 117 -2.09 4.16 6.07
N THR A 118 -1.09 3.35 6.39
CA THR A 118 -0.08 2.92 5.39
C THR A 118 -0.69 1.87 4.46
N LEU A 119 -0.61 2.11 3.15
CA LEU A 119 -1.13 1.22 2.11
C LEU A 119 -0.02 0.39 1.45
N THR A 120 1.15 0.99 1.24
CA THR A 120 2.31 0.35 0.58
C THR A 120 3.60 0.92 1.12
N VAL A 121 4.66 0.10 1.17
CA VAL A 121 5.99 0.53 1.60
C VAL A 121 7.00 0.17 0.52
N ALA A 122 7.80 1.15 0.08
CA ALA A 122 8.97 0.92 -0.74
C ALA A 122 10.23 0.89 0.14
N SER A 123 11.13 -0.06 -0.13
CA SER A 123 12.39 -0.20 0.62
C SER A 123 13.50 -0.69 -0.30
N ALA A 124 14.75 -0.32 0.00
CA ALA A 124 15.93 -0.76 -0.74
C ALA A 124 16.85 -1.60 0.16
N TRP A 125 17.53 -2.57 -0.43
CA TRP A 125 18.33 -3.57 0.27
C TRP A 125 19.65 -3.79 -0.47
N ARG A 126 20.73 -4.09 0.27
CA ARG A 126 22.02 -4.51 -0.27
C ARG A 126 22.51 -5.79 0.38
#